data_AF-A0A2I1UCJ1-F1
#
_entry.id   AF-A0A2I1UCJ1-F1
#
_cell.length_a   1.000
_cell.length_b   1.000
_cell.length_c   1.000
_cell.angle_alpha   90.00
_cell.angle_beta   90.00
_cell.angle_gamma   90.00
#
_symmetry.space_group_name_H-M   'P 1'
#
loop_
_entity.id
_entity.type
_entity.pdbx_description
1 polymer ?
#
loop_
_entity_poly.entity_id
_entity_poly.type
_entity_poly.pdbx_seq_one_letter_code
_entity_poly.pdbx_strand_id
1 'polypeptide(L)'
;MNRLKELRQKKGDTQEDVAKVMGVTRRGYQKWENGESQIKPEKARQLADYFGVNVAYLLGLEDKQNILKIIQSNEFKKLLNDIDIEKINELGSAYKNVEEHINNPVKYNNFGKGLLNHIPSYMFTIEELINADKENNTNFADILINYISLNDYDKKIAFDLVQKLSERDNEKE
;
A
#
# COMPACT_ATOMS: atom_id res chain seq x y z
N MET A 1 -4.72 18.36 21.20
CA MET A 1 -3.31 18.73 21.32
C MET A 1 -2.71 18.64 19.93
N ASN A 2 -2.08 19.70 19.41
CA ASN A 2 -1.45 19.71 18.08
C ASN A 2 0.03 20.12 18.22
N ARG A 3 0.81 19.99 17.14
CA ARG A 3 2.26 20.28 17.13
C ARG A 3 2.61 21.62 16.51
N LEU A 4 1.64 22.51 16.25
CA LEU A 4 1.89 23.75 15.51
C LEU A 4 2.95 24.64 16.17
N LYS A 5 2.84 24.82 17.49
CA LYS A 5 3.79 25.63 18.26
C LYS A 5 5.20 25.05 18.24
N GLU A 6 5.31 23.73 18.40
CA GLU A 6 6.57 23.00 18.35
C GLU A 6 7.23 23.14 16.96
N LEU A 7 6.48 22.85 15.90
CA LEU A 7 6.92 22.92 14.51
C LEU A 7 7.38 24.32 14.12
N ARG A 8 6.60 25.34 14.51
CA ARG A 8 6.92 26.73 14.28
C ARG A 8 8.21 27.14 14.98
N GLN A 9 8.35 26.81 16.27
CA GLN A 9 9.55 27.13 17.05
C GLN A 9 10.79 26.45 16.48
N LYS A 10 10.68 25.19 16.06
CA LYS A 10 11.77 24.44 15.42
C LYS A 10 12.24 25.08 14.10
N LYS A 11 11.31 25.67 13.35
CA LYS A 11 11.59 26.38 12.10
C LYS A 11 12.13 27.80 12.31
N GLY A 12 12.00 28.34 13.53
CA GLY A 12 12.42 29.71 13.87
C GLY A 12 11.37 30.78 13.56
N ASP A 13 10.16 30.39 13.17
CA ASP A 13 9.11 31.30 12.74
C ASP A 13 8.37 31.95 13.93
N THR A 14 7.88 33.17 13.75
CA THR A 14 6.91 33.79 14.66
C THR A 14 5.48 33.39 14.28
N GLN A 15 4.53 33.57 15.21
CA GLN A 15 3.10 33.33 14.90
C GLN A 15 2.61 34.21 13.74
N GLU A 16 3.21 35.38 13.56
CA GLU A 16 2.89 36.31 12.46
C GLU A 16 3.37 35.75 11.12
N ASP A 17 4.56 35.14 11.08
CA ASP A 17 5.12 34.59 9.85
C ASP A 17 4.26 33.46 9.29
N VAL A 18 3.89 32.49 10.15
CA VAL A 18 3.04 31.38 9.72
C VAL A 18 1.63 31.86 9.38
N ALA A 19 1.09 32.84 10.11
CA ALA A 19 -0.22 33.42 9.81
C ALA A 19 -0.26 34.06 8.42
N LYS A 20 0.78 34.80 8.04
CA LYS A 20 0.93 35.41 6.70
C LYS A 20 0.97 34.35 5.61
N VAL A 21 1.80 33.31 5.77
CA VAL A 21 1.89 32.22 4.77
C VAL A 21 0.55 31.50 4.63
N MET A 22 -0.19 31.34 5.73
CA MET A 22 -1.51 30.70 5.74
C MET A 22 -2.65 31.63 5.33
N GLY A 23 -2.41 32.91 5.07
CA GLY A 23 -3.45 33.88 4.74
C GLY A 23 -4.50 34.05 5.85
N VAL A 24 -4.08 33.97 7.11
CA VAL A 24 -4.95 34.15 8.28
C VAL A 24 -4.41 35.23 9.22
N THR A 25 -5.23 35.66 10.18
CA THR A 25 -4.76 36.59 11.20
C THR A 25 -3.84 35.89 12.19
N ARG A 26 -2.86 36.62 12.75
CA ARG A 26 -2.00 36.11 13.84
C ARG A 26 -2.81 35.54 15.00
N ARG A 27 -3.89 36.21 15.38
CA ARG A 27 -4.82 35.75 16.43
C ARG A 27 -5.53 34.45 16.03
N GLY A 28 -5.89 34.31 14.75
CA GLY A 28 -6.45 33.07 14.21
C GLY A 28 -5.47 31.91 14.30
N TYR A 29 -4.21 32.13 13.92
CA TYR A 29 -3.15 31.12 14.05
C TYR A 29 -2.84 30.78 15.51
N GLN A 30 -2.78 31.78 16.41
CA GLN A 30 -2.61 31.57 17.85
C GLN A 30 -3.72 30.68 18.43
N LYS A 31 -4.98 30.92 18.04
CA LYS A 31 -6.11 30.06 18.43
C LYS A 31 -5.94 28.63 17.95
N TRP A 32 -5.37 28.41 16.76
CA TRP A 32 -5.03 27.08 16.29
C TRP A 32 -3.95 26.42 17.16
N GLU A 33 -2.86 27.12 17.47
CA GLU A 33 -1.81 26.58 18.36
C GLU A 33 -2.37 26.17 19.74
N ASN A 34 -3.27 26.97 20.29
CA ASN A 34 -3.88 26.71 21.59
C ASN A 34 -5.05 25.69 21.54
N GLY A 35 -5.49 25.28 20.35
CA GLY A 35 -6.65 24.40 20.18
C GLY A 35 -8.00 25.07 20.45
N GLU A 36 -8.05 26.40 20.53
CA GLU A 36 -9.26 27.21 20.73
C GLU A 36 -10.12 27.31 19.46
N SER A 37 -9.61 26.88 18.31
CA SER A 37 -10.34 26.85 17.05
C SER A 37 -9.92 25.68 16.19
N GLN A 38 -10.87 25.09 15.48
CA GLN A 38 -10.59 24.00 14.55
C GLN A 38 -9.86 24.49 13.30
N ILE A 39 -8.90 23.67 12.86
CA ILE A 39 -8.17 23.86 11.61
C ILE A 39 -8.94 23.12 10.53
N LYS A 40 -9.39 23.82 9.49
CA LYS A 40 -10.07 23.18 8.36
C LYS A 40 -9.11 22.23 7.63
N PRO A 41 -9.59 21.12 7.03
CA PRO A 41 -8.72 20.12 6.37
C PRO A 41 -7.76 20.71 5.33
N GLU A 42 -8.21 21.70 4.56
CA GLU A 42 -7.37 22.40 3.58
C GLU A 42 -6.19 23.13 4.23
N LYS A 43 -6.44 23.86 5.34
CA LYS A 43 -5.39 24.55 6.09
C LYS A 43 -4.47 23.58 6.81
N ALA A 44 -4.99 22.46 7.29
CA ALA A 44 -4.17 21.42 7.90
C ALA A 44 -3.17 20.82 6.89
N ARG A 45 -3.60 20.60 5.64
CA ARG A 45 -2.70 20.19 4.54
C ARG A 45 -1.64 21.24 4.23
N GLN A 46 -2.04 22.50 4.03
CA GLN A 46 -1.09 23.59 3.75
C GLN A 46 -0.05 23.76 4.86
N LEU A 47 -0.45 23.65 6.13
CA LEU A 47 0.46 23.69 7.27
C LEU A 47 1.41 22.48 7.30
N ALA A 48 0.89 21.28 6.98
CA ALA A 48 1.68 20.06 6.93
C ALA A 48 2.77 20.14 5.85
N ASP A 49 2.40 20.59 4.65
CA ASP A 49 3.32 20.85 3.55
C ASP A 49 4.36 21.92 3.92
N TYR A 50 3.91 23.03 4.54
CA TYR A 50 4.79 24.12 4.99
C TYR A 50 5.85 23.66 6.00
N PHE A 51 5.49 22.76 6.91
CA PHE A 51 6.40 22.22 7.92
C PHE A 51 7.12 20.94 7.49
N GLY A 52 6.82 20.40 6.31
CA GLY A 52 7.43 19.16 5.80
C GLY A 52 7.09 17.93 6.62
N VAL A 53 5.87 17.86 7.17
CA VAL A 53 5.38 16.74 7.99
C VAL A 53 4.06 16.22 7.45
N ASN A 54 3.62 15.04 7.85
CA ASN A 54 2.28 14.57 7.52
C ASN A 54 1.21 15.26 8.40
N VAL A 55 -0.03 15.29 7.92
CA VAL A 55 -1.15 15.93 8.63
C VAL A 55 -1.42 15.28 9.99
N ALA A 56 -1.22 13.96 10.12
CA ALA A 56 -1.43 13.25 11.37
C ALA A 56 -0.43 13.70 12.45
N TYR A 57 0.86 13.80 12.11
CA TYR A 57 1.91 14.33 12.97
C TYR A 57 1.59 15.75 13.40
N LEU A 58 1.24 16.63 12.45
CA LEU A 58 0.89 18.02 12.71
C LEU A 58 -0.26 18.16 13.71
N LEU A 59 -1.28 17.31 13.57
CA LEU A 59 -2.46 17.29 14.45
C LEU A 59 -2.22 16.52 15.76
N GLY A 60 -1.02 15.99 16.01
CA GLY A 60 -0.71 15.23 17.22
C GLY A 60 -1.37 13.85 17.27
N LEU A 61 -1.75 13.30 16.11
CA LEU A 61 -2.40 11.99 15.98
C LEU A 61 -1.40 10.82 16.01
N GLU A 62 -0.10 11.09 15.97
CA GLU A 62 0.97 10.08 16.08
C GLU A 62 1.32 9.68 17.52
N ASP A 63 0.60 10.17 18.54
CA ASP A 63 0.73 9.59 19.87
C ASP A 63 0.30 8.12 19.81
N LYS A 64 1.25 7.21 20.07
CA LYS A 64 0.97 5.76 20.18
C LYS A 64 -0.27 5.48 21.04
N GLN A 65 -0.54 6.33 22.04
CA GLN A 65 -1.74 6.25 22.89
C GLN A 65 -3.05 6.52 22.14
N ASN A 66 -3.08 7.41 21.15
CA ASN A 66 -4.27 7.66 20.33
C ASN A 66 -4.51 6.53 19.33
N ILE A 67 -3.45 5.99 18.72
CA ILE A 67 -3.55 4.79 17.90
C ILE A 67 -4.07 3.61 18.74
N LEU A 68 -3.52 3.42 19.94
CA LEU A 68 -4.01 2.42 20.90
C LEU A 68 -5.49 2.62 21.27
N LYS A 69 -5.95 3.86 21.50
CA LYS A 69 -7.37 4.15 21.77
C LYS A 69 -8.26 3.86 20.57
N ILE A 70 -7.82 4.15 19.35
CA ILE A 70 -8.55 3.85 18.12
C ILE A 70 -8.65 2.33 17.93
N ILE A 71 -7.54 1.60 18.08
CA ILE A 71 -7.50 0.13 18.01
C ILE A 71 -8.38 -0.50 19.11
N GLN A 72 -8.42 0.11 20.29
CA GLN A 72 -9.23 -0.35 21.42
C GLN A 72 -10.71 0.05 21.34
N SER A 73 -11.07 0.93 20.40
CA SER A 73 -12.45 1.41 20.24
C SER A 73 -13.39 0.25 19.86
N ASN A 74 -14.62 0.30 20.35
CA ASN A 74 -15.60 -0.75 20.09
C ASN A 74 -16.00 -0.82 18.61
N GLU A 75 -15.98 0.30 17.89
CA GLU A 75 -16.22 0.33 16.44
C GLU A 75 -15.12 -0.42 15.69
N PHE A 76 -13.85 -0.21 16.03
CA PHE A 76 -12.74 -0.92 15.41
C PHE A 76 -12.74 -2.41 15.78
N LYS A 77 -12.99 -2.75 17.05
CA LYS A 77 -13.15 -4.16 17.48
C LYS A 77 -14.28 -4.87 16.75
N LYS A 78 -15.41 -4.19 16.51
CA LYS A 78 -16.51 -4.74 15.73
C LYS A 78 -16.09 -4.99 14.28
N LEU A 79 -15.33 -4.07 13.68
CA LEU A 79 -14.75 -4.25 12.35
C LEU A 79 -13.79 -5.45 12.30
N LEU A 80 -12.97 -5.63 13.34
CA LEU A 80 -12.03 -6.77 13.46
C LEU A 80 -12.74 -8.11 13.68
N ASN A 81 -13.91 -8.14 14.31
CA ASN A 81 -14.65 -9.39 14.56
C ASN A 81 -15.14 -10.05 13.26
N ASP A 82 -15.33 -9.26 12.20
CA ASP A 82 -15.71 -9.76 10.88
C ASP A 82 -14.48 -10.11 10.02
N ILE A 83 -13.26 -9.84 10.52
CA ILE A 83 -12.01 -10.18 9.84
C ILE A 83 -11.60 -11.59 10.22
N ASP A 84 -11.52 -12.43 9.20
CA ASP A 84 -10.89 -13.74 9.31
C ASP A 84 -9.36 -13.60 9.37
N ILE A 85 -8.84 -13.55 10.60
CA ILE A 85 -7.40 -13.41 10.86
C ILE A 85 -6.61 -14.58 10.30
N GLU A 86 -7.19 -15.79 10.32
CA GLU A 86 -6.55 -16.99 9.78
C GLU A 86 -6.34 -16.82 8.28
N LYS A 87 -7.38 -16.38 7.57
CA LYS A 87 -7.30 -16.09 6.13
C LYS A 87 -6.32 -14.96 5.78
N ILE A 88 -6.15 -13.97 6.65
CA ILE A 88 -5.11 -12.93 6.47
C ILE A 88 -3.72 -13.53 6.61
N ASN A 89 -3.50 -14.40 7.60
CA ASN A 89 -2.21 -15.04 7.82
C ASN A 89 -1.86 -16.01 6.67
N GLU A 90 -2.85 -16.77 6.20
CA GLU A 90 -2.74 -17.59 5.00
C GLU A 90 -2.34 -16.73 3.80
N LEU A 91 -3.02 -15.61 3.58
CA LEU A 91 -2.70 -14.71 2.48
C LEU A 91 -1.27 -14.19 2.59
N GLY A 92 -0.85 -13.72 3.77
CA GLY A 92 0.52 -13.27 3.99
C GLY A 92 1.57 -14.37 3.70
N SER A 93 1.24 -15.61 4.03
CA SER A 93 2.10 -16.78 3.78
C SER A 93 2.19 -17.07 2.28
N ALA A 94 1.07 -17.01 1.55
CA ALA A 94 1.04 -17.18 0.10
C ALA A 94 1.92 -16.14 -0.62
N TYR A 95 1.83 -14.87 -0.23
CA TYR A 95 2.68 -13.81 -0.80
C TYR A 95 4.17 -14.09 -0.60
N LYS A 96 4.54 -14.53 0.61
CA LYS A 96 5.93 -14.89 0.95
C LYS A 96 6.41 -16.10 0.14
N ASN A 97 5.61 -17.15 0.06
CA ASN A 97 5.97 -18.37 -0.66
C ASN A 97 6.13 -18.11 -2.17
N VAL A 98 5.27 -17.28 -2.76
CA VAL A 98 5.42 -16.84 -4.15
C VAL A 98 6.67 -15.98 -4.33
N GLU A 99 6.97 -15.05 -3.42
CA GLU A 99 8.19 -14.24 -3.48
C GLU A 99 9.46 -15.10 -3.43
N GLU A 100 9.51 -16.06 -2.50
CA GLU A 100 10.60 -17.01 -2.35
C GLU A 100 10.76 -17.90 -3.59
N HIS A 101 9.66 -18.33 -4.22
CA HIS A 101 9.71 -19.10 -5.48
C HIS A 101 10.22 -18.26 -6.64
N ILE A 102 9.79 -17.00 -6.77
CA ILE A 102 10.26 -16.10 -7.84
C ILE A 102 11.75 -15.76 -7.67
N ASN A 103 12.22 -15.61 -6.42
CA ASN A 103 13.62 -15.38 -6.04
C ASN A 103 14.35 -14.31 -6.88
N ASN A 104 13.62 -13.28 -7.31
CA ASN A 104 14.13 -12.19 -8.11
C ASN A 104 13.28 -10.93 -7.84
N PRO A 105 13.80 -9.94 -7.10
CA PRO A 105 13.02 -8.78 -6.67
C PRO A 105 12.43 -7.96 -7.83
N VAL A 106 13.17 -7.82 -8.93
CA VAL A 106 12.71 -7.07 -10.11
C VAL A 106 11.55 -7.81 -10.78
N LYS A 107 11.69 -9.13 -10.95
CA LYS A 107 10.63 -9.98 -11.51
C LYS A 107 9.42 -10.02 -10.59
N TYR A 108 9.59 -10.15 -9.27
CA TYR A 108 8.49 -10.14 -8.29
C TYR A 108 7.71 -8.81 -8.33
N ASN A 109 8.41 -7.69 -8.42
CA ASN A 109 7.77 -6.38 -8.59
C ASN A 109 6.99 -6.28 -9.90
N ASN A 110 7.53 -6.79 -11.01
CA ASN A 110 6.82 -6.82 -12.29
C ASN A 110 5.61 -7.76 -12.28
N PHE A 111 5.75 -8.93 -11.64
CA PHE A 111 4.66 -9.86 -11.38
C PHE A 111 3.53 -9.18 -10.61
N GLY A 112 3.86 -8.50 -9.50
CA GLY A 112 2.89 -7.74 -8.71
C GLY A 112 2.19 -6.64 -9.52
N LYS A 113 2.92 -5.90 -10.37
CA LYS A 113 2.32 -4.94 -11.31
C LYS A 113 1.34 -5.60 -12.29
N GLY A 114 1.69 -6.78 -12.79
CA GLY A 114 0.83 -7.59 -13.66
C GLY A 114 -0.48 -8.03 -13.01
N LEU A 115 -0.54 -8.04 -11.67
CA LEU A 115 -1.72 -8.43 -10.89
C LEU A 115 -2.48 -7.26 -10.25
N LEU A 116 -2.11 -6.00 -10.49
CA LEU A 116 -2.68 -4.83 -9.80
C LEU A 116 -4.22 -4.72 -9.87
N ASN A 117 -4.83 -5.24 -10.92
CA ASN A 117 -6.29 -5.23 -11.12
C ASN A 117 -6.98 -6.55 -10.75
N HIS A 118 -6.26 -7.49 -10.17
CA HIS A 118 -6.76 -8.81 -9.80
C HIS A 118 -7.04 -8.90 -8.29
N ILE A 119 -7.97 -9.79 -7.92
CA ILE A 119 -8.28 -10.05 -6.52
C ILE A 119 -7.08 -10.71 -5.82
N PRO A 120 -6.82 -10.41 -4.53
CA PRO A 120 -5.67 -10.99 -3.81
C PRO A 120 -5.64 -12.53 -3.78
N SER A 121 -6.79 -13.20 -3.93
CA SER A 121 -6.88 -14.66 -3.92
C SER A 121 -6.14 -15.34 -5.07
N TYR A 122 -5.74 -14.61 -6.11
CA TYR A 122 -4.85 -15.17 -7.16
C TYR A 122 -3.52 -15.65 -6.57
N MET A 123 -3.03 -15.06 -5.48
CA MET A 123 -1.80 -15.54 -4.85
C MET A 123 -1.92 -16.97 -4.31
N PHE A 124 -3.08 -17.33 -3.75
CA PHE A 124 -3.34 -18.71 -3.33
C PHE A 124 -3.28 -19.67 -4.51
N THR A 125 -3.90 -19.32 -5.64
CA THR A 125 -3.86 -20.15 -6.86
C THR A 125 -2.44 -20.32 -7.40
N ILE A 126 -1.63 -19.25 -7.38
CA ILE A 126 -0.23 -19.33 -7.82
C ILE A 126 0.58 -20.22 -6.86
N GLU A 127 0.39 -20.09 -5.56
CA GLU A 127 1.03 -20.94 -4.56
C GLU A 127 0.64 -22.43 -4.73
N GLU A 128 -0.64 -22.72 -4.93
CA GLU A 128 -1.14 -24.07 -5.22
C GLU A 128 -0.49 -24.65 -6.48
N LEU A 129 -0.37 -23.86 -7.55
CA LEU A 129 0.33 -24.28 -8.76
C LEU A 129 1.81 -24.53 -8.53
N ILE A 130 2.49 -23.70 -7.71
CA ILE A 130 3.90 -23.92 -7.35
C ILE A 130 4.06 -25.26 -6.63
N ASN A 131 3.15 -25.58 -5.71
CA ASN A 131 3.20 -26.84 -4.97
C ASN A 131 2.90 -28.03 -5.89
N ALA A 132 1.89 -27.91 -6.75
CA ALA A 132 1.55 -28.93 -7.74
C ALA A 132 2.70 -29.17 -8.73
N ASP A 133 3.41 -28.12 -9.16
CA ASP A 133 4.58 -28.23 -10.03
C ASP A 133 5.72 -29.03 -9.37
N LYS A 134 5.96 -28.82 -8.07
CA LYS A 134 6.96 -29.57 -7.31
C LYS A 134 6.59 -31.05 -7.18
N GLU A 135 5.30 -31.34 -6.96
CA GLU A 135 4.80 -32.72 -6.79
C GLU A 135 4.79 -33.49 -8.11
N ASN A 136 4.37 -32.84 -9.21
CA ASN A 136 4.17 -33.47 -10.50
C ASN A 136 5.35 -33.30 -11.47
N ASN A 137 6.40 -32.59 -11.06
CA ASN A 137 7.54 -32.23 -11.90
C ASN A 137 7.11 -31.50 -13.19
N THR A 138 6.25 -30.49 -13.03
CA THR A 138 5.76 -29.60 -14.10
C THR A 138 6.25 -28.16 -13.88
N ASN A 139 5.85 -27.23 -14.75
CA ASN A 139 6.29 -25.83 -14.72
C ASN A 139 5.15 -24.82 -15.03
N PHE A 140 3.90 -25.19 -14.71
CA PHE A 140 2.73 -24.36 -14.99
C PHE A 140 2.77 -23.01 -14.27
N ALA A 141 3.14 -23.03 -12.98
CA ALA A 141 3.31 -21.83 -12.18
C ALA A 141 4.38 -20.92 -12.78
N ASP A 142 5.52 -21.49 -13.19
CA ASP A 142 6.61 -20.72 -13.77
C ASP A 142 6.20 -20.04 -15.09
N ILE A 143 5.49 -20.76 -15.96
CA ILE A 143 4.97 -20.19 -17.21
C ILE A 143 4.03 -19.02 -16.91
N LEU A 144 3.08 -19.21 -15.99
CA LEU A 144 2.11 -18.18 -15.63
C LEU A 144 2.76 -16.98 -14.95
N ILE A 145 3.67 -17.20 -14.00
CA ILE A 145 4.45 -16.16 -13.33
C ILE A 145 5.27 -15.36 -14.35
N ASN A 146 5.96 -16.05 -15.26
CA ASN A 146 6.73 -15.41 -16.32
C ASN A 146 5.82 -14.52 -17.17
N TYR A 147 4.69 -15.05 -17.65
CA TYR A 147 3.75 -14.32 -18.47
C TYR A 147 3.18 -13.09 -17.75
N ILE A 148 2.75 -13.23 -16.49
CA ILE A 148 2.22 -12.12 -15.68
C ILE A 148 3.26 -11.01 -15.51
N SER A 149 4.54 -11.39 -15.38
CA SER A 149 5.68 -10.47 -15.20
C SER A 149 6.05 -9.66 -16.46
N LEU A 150 5.51 -10.01 -17.63
CA LEU A 150 5.78 -9.31 -18.88
C LEU A 150 5.01 -7.98 -18.98
N ASN A 151 5.54 -7.05 -19.78
CA ASN A 151 4.78 -5.89 -20.22
C ASN A 151 3.74 -6.29 -21.29
N ASP A 152 2.80 -5.38 -21.60
CA ASP A 152 1.68 -5.68 -22.51
C ASP A 152 2.10 -6.03 -23.94
N TYR A 153 3.24 -5.52 -24.42
CA TYR A 153 3.76 -5.83 -25.75
C TYR A 153 4.31 -7.26 -25.79
N ASP A 154 5.16 -7.61 -24.83
CA ASP A 154 5.77 -8.94 -24.73
C ASP A 154 4.71 -10.03 -24.42
N LYS A 155 3.68 -9.69 -23.63
CA LYS A 155 2.53 -10.60 -23.41
C LYS A 155 1.86 -11.01 -24.70
N LYS A 156 1.61 -10.07 -25.62
CA LYS A 156 0.99 -10.39 -26.92
C LYS A 156 1.86 -11.35 -27.74
N ILE A 157 3.17 -11.11 -27.78
CA ILE A 157 4.11 -11.98 -28.49
C ILE A 157 4.11 -13.38 -27.89
N ALA A 158 4.20 -13.48 -26.55
CA ALA A 158 4.20 -14.75 -25.84
C ALA A 158 2.89 -15.51 -26.07
N PHE A 159 1.75 -14.82 -25.98
CA PHE A 159 0.43 -15.42 -26.21
C PHE A 159 0.30 -15.95 -27.64
N ASP A 160 0.61 -15.14 -28.65
CA ASP A 160 0.53 -15.54 -30.06
C ASP A 160 1.40 -16.77 -30.36
N LEU A 161 2.61 -16.83 -29.77
CA LEU A 161 3.51 -17.96 -29.94
C LEU A 161 2.93 -19.23 -29.31
N VAL A 162 2.51 -19.15 -28.04
CA VAL A 162 1.94 -20.30 -27.32
C VAL A 162 0.68 -20.81 -28.03
N GLN A 163 -0.20 -19.90 -28.45
CA GLN A 163 -1.42 -20.25 -29.17
C GLN A 163 -1.10 -21.00 -30.47
N LYS A 164 -0.22 -20.44 -31.32
CA LYS A 164 0.17 -21.08 -32.58
C LYS A 164 0.80 -22.45 -32.39
N LEU A 165 1.56 -22.65 -31.31
CA LEU A 165 2.18 -23.94 -31.01
C LEU A 165 1.14 -24.96 -30.50
N SER A 166 0.19 -24.52 -29.67
CA SER A 166 -0.85 -25.40 -29.12
C SER A 166 -1.86 -25.91 -30.17
N GLU A 167 -1.99 -25.22 -31.29
CA GLU A 167 -2.90 -25.55 -32.39
C GLU A 167 -2.23 -26.36 -33.51
N ARG A 168 -0.96 -26.75 -33.37
CA ARG A 168 -0.29 -27.58 -34.39
C ARG A 168 -0.80 -29.02 -34.34
N ASP A 169 -1.25 -29.52 -35.49
CA ASP A 169 -1.49 -30.96 -35.67
C ASP A 169 -0.16 -31.72 -35.56
N ASN A 170 -0.09 -32.66 -34.62
CA ASN A 170 1.09 -33.47 -34.29
C ASN A 170 1.41 -34.55 -35.35
N GLU A 171 1.44 -34.20 -36.64
CA GLU A 171 1.79 -35.17 -37.71
C GLU A 171 3.28 -35.21 -38.06
N LYS A 172 4.16 -34.50 -37.33
CA LYS A 172 5.61 -34.60 -37.57
C LYS A 172 6.42 -34.51 -36.28
N GLU A 173 6.56 -35.65 -35.61
CA GLU A 173 7.81 -36.07 -34.97
C GLU A 173 8.22 -37.44 -35.51
#